data_AF-A0A920B7Q5-F1
#
_entry.id   AF-A0A920B7Q5-F1
#
_cell.length_a   1.000
_cell.length_b   1.000
_cell.length_c   1.000
_cell.angle_alpha   90.00
_cell.angle_beta   90.00
_cell.angle_gamma   90.00
#
_symmetry.space_group_name_H-M   'P 1'
#
loop_
_entity.id
_entity.type
_entity.pdbx_description
1 polymer ?
#
loop_
_entity_poly.entity_id
_entity_poly.type
_entity_poly.pdbx_seq_one_letter_code
_entity_poly.pdbx_strand_id
1 'polypeptide(L)'
;MSDNYIFSLLEEVISRSNLKLTEELKAIYKIKYNELRIDLQDVSLLETISDDEKNEIVDKILKKLESVDNDQKVIDVFFHEVTETIDYVYNLIISKQLGG
;
A
#
# COMPACT_ATOMS: atom_id res chain seq x y z
N MET A 1 14.96 7.89 10.07
CA MET A 1 14.10 6.69 10.00
C MET A 1 13.88 6.49 8.52
N SER A 2 14.36 5.39 7.95
CA SER A 2 14.36 5.19 6.50
C SER A 2 12.96 5.43 5.95
N ASP A 3 12.88 6.33 4.96
CA ASP A 3 11.68 6.64 4.19
C ASP A 3 11.09 5.34 3.66
N ASN A 4 10.08 4.83 4.36
CA ASN A 4 9.37 3.63 3.96
C ASN A 4 8.38 4.09 2.89
N TYR A 5 8.67 3.80 1.63
CA TYR A 5 7.81 4.13 0.48
C TYR A 5 6.33 3.82 0.74
N ILE A 6 6.05 2.68 1.41
CA ILE A 6 4.69 2.27 1.75
C ILE A 6 4.07 3.19 2.79
N PHE A 7 4.85 3.69 3.75
CA PHE A 7 4.35 4.70 4.69
C PHE A 7 4.06 6.02 3.99
N SER A 8 4.91 6.46 3.05
CA SER A 8 4.63 7.65 2.24
C SER A 8 3.37 7.49 1.38
N LEU A 9 3.13 6.28 0.85
CA LEU A 9 1.87 5.97 0.14
C LEU A 9 0.66 6.07 1.08
N LEU A 10 0.79 5.58 2.32
CA LEU A 10 -0.26 5.76 3.34
C LEU A 10 -0.51 7.24 3.63
N GLU A 11 0.53 8.05 3.81
CA GLU A 11 0.40 9.49 4.04
C GLU A 11 -0.32 10.18 2.88
N GLU A 12 -0.02 9.78 1.65
CA GLU A 12 -0.71 10.28 0.45
C GLU A 12 -2.20 9.91 0.46
N VAL A 13 -2.54 8.65 0.70
CA VAL A 13 -3.93 8.18 0.83
C VAL A 13 -4.67 8.97 1.91
N ILE A 14 -4.06 9.13 3.09
CA ILE A 14 -4.68 9.87 4.19
C ILE A 14 -4.89 11.34 3.79
N SER A 15 -3.92 11.98 3.15
CA SER A 15 -4.02 13.38 2.70
C SER A 15 -5.13 13.61 1.66
N ARG A 16 -5.41 12.61 0.82
CA ARG A 16 -6.46 12.64 -0.22
C ARG A 16 -7.81 12.13 0.29
N SER A 17 -7.89 11.73 1.56
CA SER A 17 -9.10 11.25 2.22
C SER A 17 -9.59 12.24 3.29
N ASN A 18 -10.75 11.98 3.87
CA ASN A 18 -11.26 12.72 5.04
C ASN A 18 -10.70 12.19 6.38
N LEU A 19 -9.76 11.23 6.34
CA LEU A 19 -9.17 10.61 7.52
C LEU A 19 -8.04 11.48 8.08
N LYS A 20 -7.62 11.16 9.31
CA LYS A 20 -6.47 11.82 9.96
C LYS A 20 -5.43 10.78 10.32
N LEU A 21 -4.17 11.15 10.16
CA LEU A 21 -3.04 10.32 10.58
C LEU A 21 -2.88 10.40 12.11
N THR A 22 -3.67 9.60 12.83
CA THR A 22 -3.62 9.49 14.30
C THR A 22 -2.41 8.67 14.76
N GLU A 23 -2.01 8.82 16.03
CA GLU A 23 -0.96 7.97 16.61
C GLU A 23 -1.40 6.50 16.72
N GLU A 24 -2.71 6.25 16.89
CA GLU A 24 -3.30 4.91 16.89
C GLU A 24 -3.16 4.25 15.50
N LEU A 25 -3.54 4.95 14.43
CA LEU A 25 -3.38 4.47 13.06
C LEU A 25 -1.92 4.17 12.72
N LYS A 26 -0.98 5.03 13.14
CA LYS A 26 0.47 4.77 12.98
C LYS A 26 0.94 3.55 13.75
N ALA A 27 0.40 3.30 14.95
CA ALA A 27 0.74 2.13 15.74
C ALA A 27 0.23 0.84 15.07
N ILE A 28 -1.02 0.86 14.59
CA ILE A 28 -1.63 -0.26 13.85
C ILE A 28 -0.85 -0.50 12.54
N TYR A 29 -0.49 0.55 11.82
CA TYR A 29 0.37 0.45 10.63
C TYR A 29 1.66 -0.31 10.93
N LYS A 30 2.38 0.08 11.99
CA LYS A 30 3.66 -0.57 12.35
C LYS A 30 3.48 -2.05 12.70
N ILE A 31 2.42 -2.38 13.43
CA ILE A 31 2.09 -3.78 13.76
C ILE A 31 1.86 -4.56 12.46
N LYS A 32 0.96 -4.08 11.61
CA LYS A 32 0.57 -4.75 10.36
C LYS A 32 1.73 -4.87 9.37
N TYR A 33 2.52 -3.81 9.22
CA TYR A 33 3.72 -3.80 8.36
C TYR A 33 4.70 -4.91 8.77
N ASN A 34 4.93 -5.05 10.08
CA ASN A 34 5.81 -6.10 10.61
C ASN A 34 5.19 -7.51 10.47
N GLU A 35 3.87 -7.65 10.64
CA GLU A 35 3.16 -8.92 10.47
C GLU A 35 3.20 -9.44 9.03
N LEU A 36 3.05 -8.54 8.06
CA LEU A 36 3.11 -8.87 6.63
C LEU A 36 4.53 -9.20 6.17
N ARG A 37 5.54 -8.90 7.00
CA ARG A 37 6.96 -9.15 6.71
C ARG A 37 7.41 -8.56 5.37
N ILE A 38 6.82 -7.44 4.99
CA ILE A 38 7.14 -6.72 3.75
C ILE A 38 8.63 -6.40 3.76
N ASP A 39 9.34 -6.86 2.75
CA ASP A 39 10.78 -6.73 2.66
C ASP A 39 11.22 -5.71 1.59
N LEU A 40 12.52 -5.60 1.37
CA LEU A 40 13.07 -4.65 0.40
C LEU A 40 12.66 -4.99 -1.04
N GLN A 41 12.51 -6.27 -1.38
CA GLN A 41 12.12 -6.70 -2.72
C GLN A 41 10.69 -6.26 -3.01
N ASP A 42 9.77 -6.45 -2.06
CA ASP A 42 8.38 -5.99 -2.17
C ASP A 42 8.29 -4.48 -2.39
N VAL A 43 9.07 -3.71 -1.63
CA VAL A 43 9.14 -2.25 -1.78
C VAL A 43 9.69 -1.89 -3.16
N SER A 44 10.76 -2.54 -3.61
CA SER A 44 11.32 -2.30 -4.95
C SER A 44 10.32 -2.60 -6.07
N LEU A 45 9.46 -3.62 -5.92
CA LEU A 45 8.40 -3.91 -6.89
C LEU A 45 7.41 -2.75 -7.00
N LEU A 46 6.97 -2.21 -5.86
CA LEU A 46 6.10 -1.03 -5.85
C LEU A 46 6.78 0.20 -6.44
N GLU A 47 8.08 0.39 -6.23
CA GLU A 47 8.82 1.50 -6.83
C GLU A 47 9.00 1.36 -8.36
N THR A 48 8.76 0.17 -8.93
CA THR A 48 8.87 -0.05 -10.39
C THR A 48 7.60 0.29 -11.17
N ILE A 49 6.48 0.49 -10.49
CA ILE A 49 5.21 0.85 -11.15
C ILE A 49 5.23 2.31 -11.59
N SER A 50 4.47 2.63 -12.63
CA SER A 50 4.32 4.01 -13.09
C SER A 50 3.51 4.86 -12.10
N ASP A 51 3.68 6.19 -12.18
CA ASP A 51 2.87 7.14 -11.40
C ASP A 51 1.36 7.00 -11.68
N ASP A 52 0.99 6.62 -12.90
CA ASP A 52 -0.41 6.35 -13.28
C ASP A 52 -0.94 5.11 -12.54
N GLU A 53 -0.19 4.00 -12.53
CA GLU A 53 -0.55 2.79 -11.77
C GLU A 53 -0.63 3.07 -10.27
N LYS A 54 0.33 3.84 -9.74
CA LYS A 54 0.31 4.30 -8.35
C LYS A 54 -0.96 5.09 -8.04
N ASN A 55 -1.34 6.04 -8.91
CA ASN A 55 -2.57 6.82 -8.74
C ASN A 55 -3.81 5.94 -8.77
N GLU A 56 -3.88 4.94 -9.64
CA GLU A 56 -5.00 3.98 -9.66
C GLU A 56 -5.12 3.21 -8.35
N ILE A 57 -3.99 2.80 -7.75
CA ILE A 57 -3.97 2.11 -6.45
C ILE A 57 -4.49 3.04 -5.36
N VAL A 58 -4.00 4.28 -5.31
CA VAL A 58 -4.48 5.29 -4.36
C VAL A 58 -5.98 5.52 -4.51
N ASP A 59 -6.48 5.68 -5.74
CA ASP A 59 -7.91 5.90 -5.99
C ASP A 59 -8.76 4.67 -5.60
N LYS A 60 -8.28 3.45 -5.83
CA LYS A 60 -8.93 2.21 -5.36
C LYS A 60 -9.02 2.16 -3.84
N ILE A 61 -7.92 2.48 -3.16
CA ILE A 61 -7.87 2.55 -1.70
C ILE A 61 -8.88 3.58 -1.21
N LEU A 62 -8.83 4.81 -1.72
CA LEU A 62 -9.73 5.90 -1.33
C LEU A 62 -11.20 5.51 -1.46
N LYS A 63 -11.58 4.91 -2.58
CA LYS A 63 -12.95 4.43 -2.82
C LYS A 63 -13.39 3.38 -1.80
N LYS A 64 -12.50 2.46 -1.41
CA LYS A 64 -12.80 1.46 -0.36
C LYS A 64 -12.90 2.11 1.02
N LEU A 65 -12.13 3.15 1.28
CA LEU A 65 -12.13 3.88 2.55
C LEU A 65 -13.34 4.80 2.77
N GLU A 66 -14.11 5.17 1.73
CA GLU A 66 -15.33 6.00 1.87
C GLU A 66 -16.36 5.43 2.85
N SER A 67 -16.37 4.10 3.03
CA SER A 67 -17.29 3.37 3.91
C SER A 67 -16.65 2.90 5.21
N VAL A 68 -15.44 3.36 5.51
CA VAL A 68 -14.63 2.90 6.64
C VAL A 68 -14.39 4.04 7.62
N ASP A 69 -14.72 3.80 8.89
CA ASP A 69 -14.64 4.77 9.99
C ASP A 69 -13.72 4.30 11.14
N ASN A 70 -12.97 3.22 10.93
CA ASN A 70 -12.14 2.59 11.95
C ASN A 70 -10.69 2.45 11.48
N ASP A 71 -9.75 2.97 12.27
CA ASP A 71 -8.30 2.96 11.98
C ASP A 71 -7.77 1.56 11.64
N GLN A 72 -8.25 0.51 12.30
CA GLN A 72 -7.87 -0.89 12.00
C GLN A 72 -8.27 -1.27 10.58
N LYS A 73 -9.53 -0.99 10.21
CA LYS A 73 -10.05 -1.27 8.86
C LYS A 73 -9.37 -0.41 7.81
N VAL A 74 -9.02 0.83 8.12
CA VAL A 74 -8.26 1.71 7.21
C VAL A 74 -6.94 1.04 6.86
N ILE A 75 -6.20 0.58 7.88
CA ILE A 75 -4.92 -0.10 7.68
C ILE A 75 -5.10 -1.44 6.95
N ASP A 76 -6.14 -2.22 7.27
CA ASP A 76 -6.41 -3.49 6.60
C ASP A 76 -6.72 -3.29 5.11
N VAL A 77 -7.55 -2.30 4.75
CA VAL A 77 -7.85 -1.95 3.35
C VAL A 77 -6.59 -1.47 2.63
N PHE A 78 -5.83 -0.58 3.27
CA PHE A 78 -4.59 -0.04 2.71
C PHE A 78 -3.60 -1.17 2.38
N PHE A 79 -3.29 -2.03 3.35
CA PHE A 79 -2.32 -3.10 3.12
C PHE A 79 -2.82 -4.16 2.16
N HIS A 80 -4.12 -4.45 2.14
CA HIS A 80 -4.68 -5.39 1.16
C HIS A 80 -4.40 -4.93 -0.28
N GLU A 81 -4.65 -3.66 -0.61
CA GLU A 81 -4.38 -3.15 -1.96
C GLU A 81 -2.87 -3.11 -2.28
N VAL A 82 -2.04 -2.79 -1.28
CA VAL A 82 -0.58 -2.80 -1.43
C VAL A 82 -0.08 -4.21 -1.74
N THR A 83 -0.52 -5.23 -0.99
CA THR A 83 -0.12 -6.63 -1.23
C THR A 83 -0.63 -7.15 -2.57
N GLU A 84 -1.86 -6.84 -2.94
CA GLU A 84 -2.42 -7.22 -4.26
C GLU A 84 -1.61 -6.61 -5.41
N THR A 85 -1.14 -5.37 -5.23
CA THR A 85 -0.26 -4.72 -6.22
C THR A 85 1.08 -5.41 -6.31
N ILE A 86 1.72 -5.72 -5.19
CA ILE A 86 3.00 -6.45 -5.15
C ILE A 86 2.86 -7.78 -5.90
N ASP A 87 1.82 -8.56 -5.57
CA ASP A 87 1.54 -9.84 -6.21
C ASP A 87 1.31 -9.70 -7.72
N TYR A 88 0.57 -8.67 -8.13
CA TYR A 88 0.34 -8.36 -9.54
C TYR A 88 1.65 -8.06 -10.29
N VAL A 89 2.46 -7.15 -9.76
CA VAL A 89 3.75 -6.77 -10.39
C VAL A 89 4.69 -7.97 -10.42
N TYR A 90 4.75 -8.77 -9.36
CA TYR A 90 5.54 -9.99 -9.30
C TYR A 90 5.13 -10.98 -10.40
N ASN A 91 3.81 -11.22 -10.54
CA ASN A 91 3.27 -12.09 -11.59
C ASN A 91 3.56 -11.58 -13.00
N LEU A 92 3.52 -10.27 -13.22
CA LEU A 92 3.90 -9.67 -14.50
C LEU A 92 5.38 -9.90 -14.83
N ILE A 93 6.27 -9.72 -13.85
CA ILE A 93 7.72 -9.93 -14.04
C ILE A 93 8.01 -11.39 -14.37
N ILE A 94 7.43 -12.33 -13.63
CA ILE A 94 7.57 -13.77 -13.90
C ILE A 94 7.04 -14.11 -15.30
N SER A 95 5.86 -13.59 -15.67
CA SER A 95 5.26 -13.86 -16.98
C SER A 95 6.16 -13.38 -18.11
N LYS A 96 6.83 -12.23 -17.95
CA LYS A 96 7.82 -11.72 -18.93
C LYS A 96 9.08 -12.58 -19.01
N GLN A 97 9.50 -13.21 -17.91
CA GLN A 97 10.69 -14.08 -17.88
C GLN A 97 10.45 -15.47 -18.48
N LEU A 98 9.21 -15.99 -18.41
CA LEU A 98 8.87 -17.33 -18.90
C LEU A 98 8.38 -17.36 -20.36
N GLY A 99 8.01 -16.21 -20.93
CA GLY A 99 7.45 -16.09 -22.28
C GLY A 99 8.45 -15.79 -23.40
N GLY A 100 9.74 -16.11 -23.22
CA GLY A 100 10.81 -15.92 -24.21
C GLY A 100 10.99 -17.09 -25.18
#